data_AF-M5RXT6-F1
#
_entry.id   AF-M5RXT6-F1
#
_cell.length_a   1.000
_cell.length_b   1.000
_cell.length_c   1.000
_cell.angle_alpha   90.00
_cell.angle_beta   90.00
_cell.angle_gamma   90.00
#
_symmetry.space_group_name_H-M   'P 1'
#
loop_
_entity.id
_entity.type
_entity.pdbx_description
1 polymer ?
#
loop_
_entity_poly.entity_id
_entity_poly.type
_entity_poly.pdbx_seq_one_letter_code
_entity_poly.pdbx_strand_id
1 'polypeptide(L)'
;MTRTASRPLPAERIKLVPAILYTAALVVVGTAILFWQFGYAPASAGVATWLLYVLIYTPMKTRTAWNTTVGAVAGALPVLMGYTAAGGAIGDWTGWLLVAVLAAWQYPHFMAIAWLYRRQYAEAGFCMSTTVDPSGRSAAAQSIAGSIAILGCSVALCAIPGGSIAGILIASVAAILACYPMLRASIRFAATPDDVMARKLLRSSLLVLPAVLAIVTVRTVL
;
A
#
# COMPACT_ATOMS: atom_id res chain seq x y z
N MET A 1 -12.55 -14.47 15.19
CA MET A 1 -11.24 -15.04 14.77
C MET A 1 -10.36 -15.28 15.99
N THR A 2 -9.81 -16.48 16.13
CA THR A 2 -8.89 -16.84 17.24
C THR A 2 -7.71 -15.87 17.37
N ARG A 3 -7.18 -15.37 16.24
CA ARG A 3 -6.06 -14.42 16.20
C ARG A 3 -6.35 -13.04 16.82
N THR A 4 -7.60 -12.58 16.84
CA THR A 4 -7.95 -11.22 17.29
C THR A 4 -8.76 -11.20 18.57
N ALA A 5 -9.17 -12.36 19.08
CA ALA A 5 -9.98 -12.49 20.29
C ALA A 5 -9.27 -11.92 21.53
N SER A 6 -7.94 -12.03 21.59
CA SER A 6 -7.12 -11.52 22.69
C SER A 6 -6.83 -10.02 22.61
N ARG A 7 -7.40 -9.26 21.67
CA ARG A 7 -7.17 -7.81 21.56
C ARG A 7 -7.89 -7.05 22.67
N PRO A 8 -7.40 -5.86 23.11
CA PRO A 8 -7.93 -5.17 24.30
C PRO A 8 -9.44 -4.88 24.29
N LEU A 9 -10.02 -4.53 23.15
CA LEU A 9 -11.46 -4.25 23.02
C LEU A 9 -12.32 -5.54 23.04
N PRO A 10 -12.08 -6.55 22.18
CA PRO A 10 -12.82 -7.83 22.26
C PRO A 10 -12.66 -8.59 23.58
N ALA A 11 -11.52 -8.42 24.25
CA ALA A 11 -11.25 -9.03 25.56
C ALA A 11 -11.74 -8.18 26.73
N GLU A 12 -12.47 -7.10 26.47
CA GLU A 12 -13.05 -6.18 27.47
C GLU A 12 -12.04 -5.56 28.47
N ARG A 13 -10.74 -5.60 28.14
CA ARG A 13 -9.69 -4.97 28.96
C ARG A 13 -9.70 -3.45 28.90
N ILE A 14 -10.35 -2.88 27.89
CA ILE A 14 -10.58 -1.44 27.74
C ILE A 14 -12.05 -1.23 27.33
N LYS A 15 -12.73 -0.30 27.98
CA LYS A 15 -14.11 0.09 27.62
C LYS A 15 -14.12 0.90 26.31
N LEU A 16 -15.22 0.82 25.56
CA LEU A 16 -15.37 1.48 24.27
C LEU A 16 -15.20 3.01 24.35
N VAL A 17 -15.83 3.67 25.32
CA VAL A 17 -15.80 5.14 25.44
C VAL A 17 -14.38 5.68 25.68
N PRO A 18 -13.61 5.17 26.66
CA PRO A 18 -12.20 5.56 26.81
C PRO A 18 -11.35 5.35 25.54
N ALA A 19 -11.58 4.25 24.81
CA ALA A 19 -10.85 3.99 23.57
C ALA A 19 -11.17 5.02 22.47
N ILE A 20 -12.43 5.44 22.35
CA ILE A 20 -12.84 6.50 21.40
C ILE A 20 -12.21 7.84 21.80
N LEU A 21 -12.30 8.23 23.08
CA LEU A 21 -11.72 9.49 23.56
C LEU A 21 -10.21 9.53 23.36
N TYR A 22 -9.51 8.43 23.67
CA TYR A 22 -8.08 8.30 23.44
C TYR A 22 -7.73 8.42 21.95
N THR A 23 -8.50 7.78 21.08
CA THR A 23 -8.30 7.87 19.62
C THR A 23 -8.53 9.30 19.11
N ALA A 24 -9.59 9.96 19.58
CA ALA A 24 -9.89 11.36 19.21
C ALA A 24 -8.78 12.31 19.67
N ALA A 25 -8.27 12.14 20.90
CA ALA A 25 -7.15 12.91 21.41
C ALA A 25 -5.89 12.72 20.55
N LEU A 26 -5.55 11.48 20.16
CA LEU A 26 -4.42 11.21 19.28
C LEU A 26 -4.55 11.85 17.89
N VAL A 27 -5.76 11.85 17.32
CA VAL A 27 -6.02 12.53 16.04
C VAL A 27 -5.79 14.03 16.17
N VAL A 28 -6.37 14.66 17.19
CA VAL A 28 -6.20 16.11 17.42
C VAL A 28 -4.74 16.48 17.64
N VAL A 29 -4.05 15.77 18.55
CA VAL A 29 -2.64 16.04 18.88
C VAL A 29 -1.74 15.77 17.68
N GLY A 30 -1.92 14.64 16.98
CA GLY A 30 -1.13 14.28 15.81
C GLY A 30 -1.30 15.28 14.66
N THR A 31 -2.54 15.71 14.38
CA THR A 31 -2.82 16.73 13.38
C THR A 31 -2.24 18.10 13.77
N ALA A 32 -2.32 18.48 15.05
CA ALA A 32 -1.71 19.71 15.54
C ALA A 32 -0.19 19.71 15.36
N ILE A 33 0.48 18.60 15.69
CA ILE A 33 1.93 18.43 15.47
C ILE A 33 2.27 18.59 13.98
N LEU A 34 1.53 17.91 13.09
CA LEU A 34 1.76 18.02 11.65
C LEU A 34 1.59 19.45 11.15
N PHE A 35 0.53 20.14 11.59
CA PHE A 35 0.24 21.51 11.15
C PHE A 35 1.32 22.49 11.62
N TRP A 36 1.72 22.41 12.89
CA TRP A 36 2.67 23.35 13.48
C TRP A 36 4.09 23.12 12.98
N GLN A 37 4.48 21.87 12.75
CA GLN A 37 5.84 21.53 12.36
C GLN A 37 6.08 21.55 10.85
N PHE A 38 5.06 21.21 10.05
CA PHE A 38 5.21 21.01 8.61
C PHE A 38 4.16 21.74 7.76
N GLY A 39 3.19 22.41 8.39
CA GLY A 39 2.19 23.22 7.71
C GLY A 39 0.91 22.48 7.31
N TYR A 40 0.05 23.18 6.58
CA TYR A 40 -1.30 22.74 6.24
C TYR A 40 -1.34 21.49 5.34
N ALA A 41 -0.43 21.38 4.37
CA ALA A 41 -0.44 20.29 3.38
C ALA A 41 -0.32 18.89 4.04
N PRO A 42 0.74 18.56 4.81
CA PRO A 42 0.85 17.25 5.46
C PRO A 42 -0.23 17.02 6.52
N ALA A 43 -0.66 18.06 7.24
CA ALA A 43 -1.76 17.95 8.21
C ALA A 43 -3.08 17.53 7.53
N SER A 44 -3.44 18.19 6.43
CA SER A 44 -4.64 17.87 5.64
C SER A 44 -4.57 16.48 5.02
N ALA A 45 -3.40 16.06 4.52
CA ALA A 45 -3.17 14.71 4.02
C ALA A 45 -3.37 13.66 5.12
N GLY A 46 -2.84 13.89 6.32
CA GLY A 46 -3.01 13.01 7.47
C GLY A 46 -4.48 12.85 7.90
N VAL A 47 -5.22 13.96 7.96
CA VAL A 47 -6.67 13.92 8.25
C VAL A 47 -7.44 13.16 7.16
N ALA A 48 -7.14 13.43 5.88
CA ALA A 48 -7.76 12.73 4.76
C ALA A 48 -7.47 11.21 4.81
N THR A 49 -6.23 10.81 5.11
CA THR A 49 -5.87 9.41 5.32
C THR A 49 -6.69 8.77 6.44
N TRP A 50 -6.81 9.43 7.59
CA TRP A 50 -7.56 8.92 8.72
C TRP A 50 -9.05 8.74 8.39
N LEU A 51 -9.68 9.75 7.77
CA LEU A 51 -11.08 9.68 7.35
C LEU A 51 -11.31 8.56 6.34
N LEU A 52 -10.47 8.46 5.31
CA LEU A 52 -10.55 7.41 4.30
C LEU A 52 -10.38 6.01 4.91
N TYR A 53 -9.43 5.85 5.84
CA TYR A 53 -9.17 4.56 6.47
C TYR A 53 -10.30 4.13 7.41
N VAL A 54 -10.71 5.02 8.32
CA VAL A 54 -11.65 4.68 9.41
C VAL A 54 -13.09 4.68 8.91
N LEU A 55 -13.51 5.71 8.18
CA LEU A 55 -14.92 5.89 7.80
C LEU A 55 -15.31 5.15 6.53
N ILE A 56 -14.37 4.96 5.59
CA ILE A 56 -14.67 4.39 4.27
C ILE A 56 -14.11 2.97 4.17
N TYR A 57 -12.79 2.79 4.26
CA TYR A 57 -12.14 1.49 4.08
C TYR A 57 -12.59 0.45 5.11
N THR A 58 -12.61 0.80 6.40
CA THR A 58 -12.94 -0.14 7.49
C THR A 58 -14.31 -0.82 7.31
N PRO A 59 -15.43 -0.10 7.09
CA PRO A 59 -16.71 -0.76 6.86
C PRO A 59 -16.80 -1.48 5.51
N MET A 60 -16.02 -1.09 4.50
CA MET A 60 -16.02 -1.78 3.20
C MET A 60 -15.48 -3.20 3.29
N LYS A 61 -14.61 -3.52 4.26
CA LYS A 61 -14.01 -4.86 4.43
C LYS A 61 -15.03 -5.99 4.48
N THR A 62 -16.22 -5.74 5.04
CA THR A 62 -17.31 -6.73 5.17
C THR A 62 -18.45 -6.50 4.18
N ARG A 63 -18.33 -5.53 3.28
CA ARG A 63 -19.39 -5.13 2.34
C ARG A 63 -19.03 -5.36 0.88
N THR A 64 -17.75 -5.22 0.51
CA THR A 64 -17.35 -5.27 -0.90
C THR A 64 -15.87 -5.62 -1.09
N ALA A 65 -15.55 -6.31 -2.19
CA ALA A 65 -14.18 -6.59 -2.64
C ALA A 65 -13.37 -5.32 -2.95
N TRP A 66 -14.05 -4.20 -3.23
CA TRP A 66 -13.43 -2.89 -3.45
C TRP A 66 -12.70 -2.33 -2.21
N ASN A 67 -12.88 -2.95 -1.04
CA ASN A 67 -12.13 -2.57 0.16
C ASN A 67 -10.61 -2.59 -0.09
N THR A 68 -10.11 -3.52 -0.92
CA THR A 68 -8.66 -3.57 -1.18
C THR A 68 -8.17 -2.31 -1.88
N THR A 69 -8.90 -1.82 -2.89
CA THR A 69 -8.53 -0.62 -3.64
C THR A 69 -8.56 0.62 -2.76
N VAL A 70 -9.64 0.81 -1.98
CA VAL A 70 -9.74 1.95 -1.06
C VAL A 70 -8.68 1.86 0.04
N GLY A 71 -8.42 0.65 0.55
CA GLY A 71 -7.38 0.39 1.52
C GLY A 71 -5.97 0.65 0.97
N ALA A 72 -5.73 0.37 -0.31
CA ALA A 72 -4.47 0.66 -0.96
C ALA A 72 -4.24 2.17 -1.07
N VAL A 73 -5.24 2.92 -1.54
CA VAL A 73 -5.16 4.39 -1.56
C VAL A 73 -4.93 4.95 -0.15
N ALA A 74 -5.72 4.52 0.83
CA ALA A 74 -5.55 4.95 2.21
C ALA A 74 -4.16 4.62 2.77
N GLY A 75 -3.64 3.44 2.47
CA GLY A 75 -2.30 3.00 2.89
C GLY A 75 -1.16 3.70 2.15
N ALA A 76 -1.42 4.30 0.98
CA ALA A 76 -0.41 4.98 0.19
C ALA A 76 -0.32 6.49 0.48
N LEU A 77 -1.42 7.13 0.86
CA LEU A 77 -1.45 8.57 1.20
C LEU A 77 -0.45 9.05 2.28
N PRO A 78 -0.02 8.23 3.27
CA PRO A 78 1.07 8.62 4.17
C PRO A 78 2.37 8.99 3.45
N VAL A 79 2.60 8.49 2.24
CA VAL A 79 3.76 8.88 1.42
C VAL A 79 3.63 10.32 0.93
N LEU A 80 2.44 10.77 0.55
CA LEU A 80 2.19 12.17 0.20
C LEU A 80 2.36 13.09 1.42
N MET A 81 1.92 12.63 2.60
CA MET A 81 2.15 13.32 3.85
C MET A 81 3.65 13.48 4.13
N GLY A 82 4.45 12.43 3.96
CA GLY A 82 5.92 12.50 4.08
C GLY A 82 6.57 13.41 3.04
N TYR A 83 6.15 13.32 1.78
CA TYR A 83 6.66 14.15 0.68
C TYR A 83 6.40 15.65 0.93
N THR A 84 5.18 16.00 1.35
CA THR A 84 4.83 17.39 1.66
C THR A 84 5.49 17.90 2.93
N ALA A 85 5.71 17.04 3.93
CA ALA A 85 6.49 17.38 5.11
C ALA A 85 7.98 17.63 4.80
N ALA A 86 8.51 17.00 3.75
CA ALA A 86 9.88 17.22 3.26
C ALA A 86 10.05 18.48 2.37
N GLY A 87 8.98 19.28 2.21
CA GLY A 87 9.01 20.53 1.45
C GLY A 87 8.40 20.48 0.04
N GLY A 88 7.91 19.32 -0.40
CA GLY A 88 7.20 19.20 -1.66
C GLY A 88 5.79 19.80 -1.62
N ALA A 89 5.25 20.24 -2.76
CA ALA A 89 3.88 20.75 -2.83
C ALA A 89 2.88 19.60 -2.98
N ILE A 90 1.67 19.75 -2.41
CA ILE A 90 0.62 18.72 -2.47
C ILE A 90 0.14 18.42 -3.91
N GLY A 91 0.29 19.39 -4.82
CA GLY A 91 -0.04 19.25 -6.23
C GLY A 91 1.08 18.67 -7.09
N ASP A 92 2.26 18.41 -6.52
CA ASP A 92 3.40 17.94 -7.30
C ASP A 92 3.19 16.52 -7.80
N TRP A 93 3.49 16.33 -9.08
CA TRP A 93 3.42 15.02 -9.72
C TRP A 93 4.33 13.99 -9.03
N THR A 94 5.49 14.41 -8.52
CA THR A 94 6.43 13.55 -7.79
C THR A 94 5.79 12.89 -6.58
N GLY A 95 5.09 13.67 -5.75
CA GLY A 95 4.43 13.16 -4.54
C GLY A 95 3.35 12.12 -4.88
N TRP A 96 2.53 12.41 -5.89
CA TRP A 96 1.49 11.48 -6.37
C TRP A 96 2.05 10.25 -7.05
N LEU A 97 3.20 10.36 -7.72
CA LEU A 97 3.86 9.20 -8.31
C LEU A 97 4.43 8.27 -7.24
N LEU A 98 4.96 8.81 -6.14
CA LEU A 98 5.36 8.03 -4.97
C LEU A 98 4.16 7.32 -4.33
N VAL A 99 3.01 7.99 -4.22
CA VAL A 99 1.73 7.37 -3.80
C VAL A 99 1.36 6.24 -4.77
N ALA A 100 1.45 6.46 -6.08
CA ALA A 100 1.11 5.48 -7.10
C ALA A 100 2.02 4.24 -7.04
N VAL A 101 3.34 4.41 -6.81
CA VAL A 101 4.26 3.29 -6.58
C VAL A 101 3.81 2.45 -5.39
N LEU A 102 3.51 3.08 -4.25
CA LEU A 102 3.11 2.35 -3.05
C LEU A 102 1.75 1.68 -3.22
N ALA A 103 0.77 2.37 -3.81
CA ALA A 103 -0.56 1.82 -4.09
C ALA A 103 -0.50 0.64 -5.07
N ALA A 104 0.30 0.75 -6.14
CA ALA A 104 0.47 -0.31 -7.13
C ALA A 104 1.16 -1.54 -6.53
N TRP A 105 2.21 -1.33 -5.71
CA TRP A 105 2.90 -2.38 -4.98
C TRP A 105 1.98 -3.19 -4.05
N GLN A 106 1.03 -2.52 -3.40
CA GLN A 106 0.12 -3.15 -2.46
C GLN A 106 -0.77 -4.22 -3.09
N TYR A 107 -1.09 -4.14 -4.38
CA TYR A 107 -1.95 -5.14 -5.02
C TYR A 107 -1.36 -6.56 -5.04
N PRO A 108 -0.19 -6.82 -5.67
CA PRO A 108 0.41 -8.16 -5.62
C PRO A 108 0.70 -8.62 -4.19
N HIS A 109 1.10 -7.71 -3.31
CA HIS A 109 1.35 -8.00 -1.90
C HIS A 109 0.08 -8.46 -1.16
N PHE A 110 -0.99 -7.68 -1.23
CA PHE A 110 -2.25 -7.96 -0.53
C PHE A 110 -3.01 -9.12 -1.16
N MET A 111 -2.96 -9.31 -2.48
CA MET A 111 -3.58 -10.47 -3.12
C MET A 111 -2.92 -11.78 -2.69
N ALA A 112 -1.59 -11.79 -2.53
CA ALA A 112 -0.89 -12.94 -1.98
C ALA A 112 -1.33 -13.25 -0.53
N ILE A 113 -1.45 -12.24 0.32
CA ILE A 113 -1.95 -12.39 1.70
C ILE A 113 -3.42 -12.85 1.69
N ALA A 114 -4.26 -12.22 0.90
CA ALA A 114 -5.67 -12.54 0.75
C ALA A 114 -5.86 -14.00 0.31
N TRP A 115 -4.99 -14.51 -0.55
CA TRP A 115 -5.00 -15.92 -0.95
C TRP A 115 -4.59 -16.84 0.19
N LEU A 116 -3.45 -16.60 0.83
CA LEU A 116 -2.92 -17.45 1.90
C LEU A 116 -3.86 -17.54 3.11
N TYR A 117 -4.57 -16.46 3.42
CA TYR A 117 -5.48 -16.38 4.56
C TYR A 117 -6.96 -16.39 4.14
N ARG A 118 -7.29 -16.79 2.91
CA ARG A 118 -8.67 -16.76 2.35
C ARG A 118 -9.71 -17.42 3.25
N ARG A 119 -9.37 -18.56 3.87
CA ARG A 119 -10.26 -19.28 4.80
C ARG A 119 -10.57 -18.46 6.05
N GLN A 120 -9.53 -17.88 6.66
CA GLN A 120 -9.70 -17.03 7.84
C GLN A 120 -10.48 -15.75 7.52
N TYR A 121 -10.28 -15.17 6.33
CA TYR A 121 -11.06 -14.02 5.88
C TYR A 121 -12.52 -14.38 5.65
N ALA A 122 -12.81 -15.54 5.05
CA ALA A 122 -14.18 -16.02 4.86
C ALA A 122 -14.88 -16.26 6.20
N GLU A 123 -14.21 -16.94 7.15
CA GLU A 123 -14.72 -17.16 8.52
C GLU A 123 -14.97 -15.84 9.29
N ALA A 124 -14.23 -14.78 8.95
CA ALA A 124 -14.40 -13.45 9.54
C ALA A 124 -15.47 -12.59 8.85
N GLY A 125 -16.12 -13.11 7.79
CA GLY A 125 -17.10 -12.36 6.99
C GLY A 125 -16.48 -11.26 6.14
N PHE A 126 -15.19 -11.33 5.82
CA PHE A 126 -14.53 -10.31 4.98
C PHE A 126 -14.75 -10.61 3.50
N CYS A 127 -15.13 -9.57 2.76
CA CYS A 127 -15.30 -9.57 1.31
C CYS A 127 -13.96 -9.27 0.64
N MET A 128 -12.98 -10.17 0.71
CA MET A 128 -11.74 -10.07 -0.06
C MET A 128 -11.95 -10.54 -1.50
N SER A 129 -11.10 -10.10 -2.43
CA SER A 129 -11.16 -10.59 -3.82
C SER A 129 -11.11 -12.12 -3.90
N THR A 130 -10.31 -12.76 -3.03
CA THR A 130 -10.17 -14.23 -2.94
C THR A 130 -11.31 -14.93 -2.21
N THR A 131 -12.16 -14.22 -1.46
CA THR A 131 -13.37 -14.80 -0.86
C THR A 131 -14.59 -14.60 -1.76
N VAL A 132 -14.64 -13.50 -2.51
CA VAL A 132 -15.69 -13.22 -3.51
C VAL A 132 -15.47 -14.03 -4.79
N ASP A 133 -14.22 -14.19 -5.23
CA ASP A 133 -13.82 -15.06 -6.33
C ASP A 133 -12.81 -16.11 -5.84
N PRO A 134 -13.29 -17.27 -5.33
CA PRO A 134 -12.43 -18.35 -4.84
C PRO A 134 -11.53 -18.98 -5.90
N SER A 135 -11.78 -18.75 -7.20
CA SER A 135 -10.93 -19.26 -8.28
C SER A 135 -9.56 -18.57 -8.32
N GLY A 136 -9.43 -17.40 -7.68
CA GLY A 136 -8.19 -16.63 -7.67
C GLY A 136 -7.94 -15.80 -8.92
N ARG A 137 -8.80 -15.87 -9.94
CA ARG A 137 -8.65 -15.11 -11.20
C ARG A 137 -8.64 -13.60 -10.95
N SER A 138 -9.57 -13.10 -10.14
CA SER A 138 -9.60 -11.67 -9.76
C SER A 138 -8.31 -11.25 -9.04
N ALA A 139 -7.84 -12.06 -8.09
CA ALA A 139 -6.62 -11.78 -7.33
C ALA A 139 -5.36 -11.83 -8.21
N ALA A 140 -5.31 -12.79 -9.15
CA ALA A 140 -4.24 -12.92 -10.13
C ALA A 140 -4.20 -11.72 -11.08
N ALA A 141 -5.33 -11.31 -11.65
CA ALA A 141 -5.43 -10.16 -12.53
C ALA A 141 -4.98 -8.87 -11.83
N GLN A 142 -5.44 -8.65 -10.59
CA GLN A 142 -5.02 -7.51 -9.76
C GLN A 142 -3.52 -7.56 -9.45
N SER A 143 -2.95 -8.74 -9.18
CA SER A 143 -1.51 -8.90 -8.93
C SER A 143 -0.67 -8.55 -10.16
N ILE A 144 -1.07 -9.01 -11.34
CA ILE A 144 -0.41 -8.67 -12.61
C ILE A 144 -0.54 -7.18 -12.89
N ALA A 145 -1.74 -6.61 -12.81
CA ALA A 145 -1.99 -5.20 -13.06
C ALA A 145 -1.15 -4.31 -12.11
N GLY A 146 -1.13 -4.63 -10.80
CA GLY A 146 -0.29 -3.92 -9.84
C GLY A 146 1.20 -4.07 -10.10
N SER A 147 1.66 -5.25 -10.55
CA SER A 147 3.07 -5.48 -10.91
C SER A 147 3.50 -4.71 -12.17
N ILE A 148 2.60 -4.52 -13.13
CA ILE A 148 2.86 -3.68 -14.31
C ILE A 148 2.81 -2.20 -13.92
N ALA A 149 1.82 -1.79 -13.12
CA ALA A 149 1.65 -0.42 -12.69
C ALA A 149 2.84 0.08 -11.87
N ILE A 150 3.34 -0.70 -10.90
CA ILE A 150 4.53 -0.31 -10.13
C ILE A 150 5.77 -0.21 -11.02
N LEU A 151 5.94 -1.09 -12.01
CA LEU A 151 7.04 -1.02 -12.97
C LEU A 151 6.98 0.31 -13.75
N GLY A 152 5.82 0.64 -14.32
CA GLY A 152 5.61 1.88 -15.03
C GLY A 152 5.82 3.12 -14.15
N CYS A 153 5.28 3.11 -12.93
CA CYS A 153 5.45 4.21 -11.98
C CYS A 153 6.90 4.36 -11.54
N SER A 154 7.64 3.27 -11.36
CA SER A 154 9.06 3.29 -10.95
C SER A 154 9.94 3.87 -12.06
N VAL A 155 9.70 3.50 -13.31
CA VAL A 155 10.42 4.07 -14.46
C VAL A 155 10.09 5.55 -14.62
N ALA A 156 8.81 5.93 -14.49
CA ALA A 156 8.41 7.34 -14.52
C ALA A 156 9.05 8.15 -13.39
N LEU A 157 9.22 7.55 -12.20
CA LEU A 157 9.86 8.18 -11.05
C LEU A 157 11.37 8.38 -11.29
N CYS A 158 12.00 7.44 -12.00
CA CYS A 158 13.36 7.58 -12.53
C CYS A 158 13.49 8.61 -13.67
N ALA A 159 12.39 9.17 -14.20
CA ALA A 159 12.44 10.19 -15.26
C ALA A 159 12.22 11.62 -14.75
N ILE A 160 11.85 11.81 -13.48
CA ILE A 160 11.64 13.15 -12.87
C ILE A 160 12.94 13.94 -12.91
N PRO A 161 12.96 15.22 -13.34
CA PRO A 161 14.19 16.01 -13.47
C PRO A 161 15.13 15.92 -12.25
N GLY A 162 16.40 15.60 -12.49
CA GLY A 162 17.43 15.43 -11.47
C GLY A 162 18.48 14.39 -11.88
N GLY A 163 19.73 14.60 -11.49
CA GLY A 163 20.86 13.74 -11.86
C GLY A 163 21.26 13.82 -13.34
N SER A 164 22.21 12.96 -13.74
CA SER A 164 22.67 12.85 -15.13
C SER A 164 21.73 12.00 -15.99
N ILE A 165 21.75 12.21 -17.31
CA ILE A 165 21.01 11.37 -18.28
C ILE A 165 21.45 9.90 -18.15
N ALA A 166 22.73 9.65 -17.93
CA ALA A 166 23.25 8.31 -17.69
C ALA A 166 22.65 7.70 -16.40
N GLY A 167 22.61 8.48 -15.31
CA GLY A 167 21.98 8.07 -14.04
C GLY A 167 20.50 7.71 -14.20
N ILE A 168 19.74 8.50 -14.97
CA ILE A 168 18.34 8.21 -15.33
C ILE A 168 18.18 6.86 -16.01
N LEU A 169 18.99 6.61 -17.06
CA LEU A 169 18.90 5.38 -17.84
C LEU A 169 19.28 4.16 -17.00
N ILE A 170 20.37 4.25 -16.23
CA ILE A 170 20.83 3.18 -15.35
C ILE A 170 19.76 2.87 -14.29
N ALA A 171 19.21 3.89 -13.64
CA ALA A 171 18.17 3.71 -12.62
C ALA A 171 16.87 3.15 -13.21
N SER A 172 16.50 3.54 -14.43
CA SER A 172 15.30 3.01 -15.12
C SER A 172 15.46 1.51 -15.42
N VAL A 173 16.61 1.10 -15.94
CA VAL A 173 16.93 -0.32 -16.18
C VAL A 173 16.95 -1.09 -14.85
N ALA A 174 17.60 -0.55 -13.82
CA ALA A 174 17.64 -1.16 -12.49
C ALA A 174 16.24 -1.33 -11.89
N ALA A 175 15.35 -0.34 -12.04
CA ALA A 175 13.98 -0.40 -11.55
C ALA A 175 13.16 -1.49 -12.26
N ILE A 176 13.34 -1.64 -13.58
CA ILE A 176 12.71 -2.74 -14.35
C ILE A 176 13.19 -4.09 -13.83
N LEU A 177 14.50 -4.26 -13.66
CA LEU A 177 15.09 -5.50 -13.14
C LEU A 177 14.62 -5.79 -11.71
N ALA A 178 14.49 -4.77 -10.86
CA ALA A 178 13.98 -4.91 -9.51
C ALA A 178 12.51 -5.35 -9.47
N CYS A 179 11.67 -4.88 -10.41
CA CYS A 179 10.25 -5.26 -10.47
C CYS A 179 10.00 -6.64 -11.10
N TYR A 180 10.92 -7.11 -11.95
CA TYR A 180 10.75 -8.35 -12.73
C TYR A 180 10.42 -9.60 -11.90
N PRO A 181 11.07 -9.89 -10.75
CA PRO A 181 10.74 -11.06 -9.94
C PRO A 181 9.30 -11.08 -9.44
N MET A 182 8.75 -9.93 -9.10
CA MET A 182 7.35 -9.81 -8.65
C MET A 182 6.39 -10.00 -9.82
N LEU A 183 6.65 -9.39 -10.97
CA LEU A 183 5.83 -9.60 -12.17
C LEU A 183 5.82 -11.08 -12.59
N ARG A 184 6.98 -11.73 -12.59
CA ARG A 184 7.10 -13.17 -12.88
C ARG A 184 6.33 -14.02 -11.87
N ALA A 185 6.38 -13.67 -10.59
CA ALA A 185 5.61 -14.37 -9.56
C ALA A 185 4.10 -14.18 -9.72
N SER A 186 3.65 -12.97 -10.10
CA SER A 186 2.24 -12.67 -10.40
C SER A 186 1.72 -13.48 -11.58
N ILE A 187 2.50 -13.59 -12.66
CA ILE A 187 2.15 -14.41 -13.84
C ILE A 187 2.06 -15.90 -13.47
N ARG A 188 3.01 -16.41 -12.68
CA ARG A 188 2.99 -17.80 -12.21
C ARG A 188 1.82 -18.08 -11.29
N PHE A 189 1.49 -17.15 -10.40
CA PHE A 189 0.29 -17.23 -9.56
C PHE A 189 -0.99 -17.22 -10.40
N ALA A 190 -1.03 -16.47 -11.49
CA ALA A 190 -2.18 -16.47 -12.41
C ALA A 190 -2.35 -17.80 -13.15
N ALA A 191 -1.24 -18.42 -13.59
CA ALA A 191 -1.26 -19.72 -14.24
C ALA A 191 -1.61 -20.86 -13.27
N THR A 192 -1.18 -20.76 -12.02
CA THR A 192 -1.42 -21.77 -10.98
C THR A 192 -1.65 -21.09 -9.63
N PRO A 193 -2.90 -20.70 -9.32
CA PRO A 193 -3.25 -20.09 -8.05
C PRO A 193 -3.17 -21.12 -6.92
N ASP A 194 -2.00 -21.21 -6.29
CA ASP A 194 -1.76 -22.07 -5.12
C ASP A 194 -1.00 -21.33 -4.01
N ASP A 195 -0.95 -21.93 -2.83
CA ASP A 195 -0.30 -21.34 -1.66
C ASP A 195 1.23 -21.21 -1.83
N VAL A 196 1.85 -22.01 -2.69
CA VAL A 196 3.29 -21.95 -2.97
C VAL A 196 3.60 -20.72 -3.81
N MET A 197 2.83 -20.47 -4.88
CA MET A 197 2.95 -19.31 -5.75
C MET A 197 2.59 -18.04 -4.99
N ALA A 198 1.54 -18.06 -4.15
CA ALA A 198 1.20 -16.92 -3.30
C ALA A 198 2.34 -16.57 -2.33
N ARG A 199 3.00 -17.55 -1.70
CA ARG A 199 4.19 -17.28 -0.86
C ARG A 199 5.36 -16.70 -1.66
N LYS A 200 5.59 -17.18 -2.89
CA LYS A 200 6.63 -16.63 -3.76
C LYS A 200 6.33 -15.17 -4.15
N LEU A 201 5.08 -14.87 -4.49
CA LEU A 201 4.61 -13.52 -4.78
C LEU A 201 4.74 -12.59 -3.57
N LEU A 202 4.36 -13.06 -2.38
CA LEU A 202 4.53 -12.31 -1.15
C LEU A 202 6.01 -11.99 -0.88
N ARG A 203 6.90 -12.99 -0.97
CA ARG A 203 8.34 -12.80 -0.74
C ARG A 203 8.97 -11.85 -1.75
N SER A 204 8.63 -11.96 -3.04
CA SER A 204 9.17 -11.04 -4.05
C SER A 204 8.68 -9.62 -3.80
N SER A 205 7.39 -9.42 -3.46
CA SER A 205 6.87 -8.09 -3.15
C SER A 205 7.62 -7.39 -2.00
N LEU A 206 8.02 -8.12 -0.96
CA LEU A 206 8.79 -7.54 0.17
C LEU A 206 10.16 -6.99 -0.26
N LEU A 207 10.75 -7.50 -1.34
CA LEU A 207 12.05 -7.05 -1.86
C LEU A 207 11.90 -5.90 -2.87
N VAL A 208 10.84 -5.91 -3.68
CA VAL A 208 10.68 -4.92 -4.78
C VAL A 208 10.54 -3.50 -4.24
N LEU A 209 9.69 -3.25 -3.25
CA LEU A 209 9.45 -1.90 -2.75
C LEU A 209 10.73 -1.22 -2.22
N PRO A 210 11.49 -1.81 -1.26
CA PRO A 210 12.72 -1.17 -0.79
C PRO A 210 13.76 -1.04 -1.89
N ALA A 211 13.86 -1.99 -2.82
CA ALA A 211 14.78 -1.90 -3.95
C ALA A 211 14.45 -0.72 -4.88
N VAL A 212 13.19 -0.57 -5.27
CA VAL A 212 12.72 0.55 -6.11
C VAL A 212 12.99 1.89 -5.43
N LEU A 213 12.65 2.02 -4.14
CA LEU A 213 12.87 3.27 -3.41
C LEU A 213 14.36 3.60 -3.27
N ALA A 214 15.22 2.60 -3.04
CA ALA A 214 16.67 2.78 -2.99
C ALA A 214 17.23 3.23 -4.34
N ILE A 215 16.82 2.59 -5.44
CA ILE A 215 17.26 2.94 -6.81
C ILE A 215 16.90 4.39 -7.13
N VAL A 216 15.65 4.79 -6.87
CA VAL A 216 15.15 6.14 -7.13
C VAL A 216 15.90 7.18 -6.29
N THR A 217 16.21 6.85 -5.03
CA THR A 217 16.93 7.76 -4.14
C THR A 217 18.37 7.95 -4.60
N VAL A 218 19.09 6.85 -4.86
CA VAL A 218 20.51 6.88 -5.29
C VAL A 218 20.68 7.56 -6.64
N ARG A 219 19.72 7.41 -7.55
CA ARG A 219 19.71 8.08 -8.86
C ARG A 219 19.96 9.58 -8.76
N THR A 220 19.43 10.25 -7.73
CA THR A 220 19.56 11.71 -7.59
C THR A 220 21.01 12.19 -7.39
N VAL A 221 21.93 11.28 -7.06
CA VAL A 221 23.35 11.53 -6.80
C VAL A 221 24.24 11.16 -8.00
N LEU A 222 23.68 10.47 -9.02
CA LEU A 222 24.37 10.03 -10.25
C LEU A 222 24.05 10.94 -11.43
#